data_AF-A0A9E1ZL09-F1
#
_entry.id   AF-A0A9E1ZL09-F1
#
_cell.length_a   1.000
_cell.length_b   1.000
_cell.length_c   1.000
_cell.angle_alpha   90.00
_cell.angle_beta   90.00
_cell.angle_gamma   90.00
#
_symmetry.space_group_name_H-M   'P 1'
#
loop_
_entity.id
_entity.type
_entity.pdbx_description
1 polymer ?
#
loop_
_entity_poly.entity_id
_entity_poly.type
_entity_poly.pdbx_seq_one_letter_code
_entity_poly.pdbx_strand_id
1 'polypeptide(L)'
;MIDFILALTVLIALIVFGALISVGNERQRKAIDSISRQTQAWAIEDLRLKRGQVEANISIDNPIAWLNSAASRALGREAQLSTPEIAENPLAVSFVDHYTGETLVFSLLSPKALRVLSKERRSELSRRTNQHPMIPWRKGLTMFEMTMLNAGIRFDLELPIAWQAITKEQTNRDHLWVYILP
;
A
#
# COMPACT_ATOMS: atom_id res chain seq x y z
N MET A 1 -20.44 -58.62 -20.82
CA MET A 1 -19.40 -58.13 -21.77
C MET A 1 -19.73 -56.72 -22.26
N ILE A 2 -20.97 -56.48 -22.71
CA ILE A 2 -21.47 -55.15 -23.10
C ILE A 2 -21.36 -54.13 -21.96
N ASP A 3 -21.72 -54.50 -20.72
CA ASP A 3 -21.64 -53.58 -19.57
C ASP A 3 -20.21 -53.13 -19.25
N PHE A 4 -19.22 -54.01 -19.47
CA PHE A 4 -17.81 -53.68 -19.26
C PHE A 4 -17.30 -52.70 -20.32
N ILE A 5 -17.71 -52.88 -21.57
CA ILE A 5 -17.39 -51.97 -22.68
C ILE A 5 -18.04 -50.60 -22.44
N LEU A 6 -19.28 -50.58 -21.94
CA LEU A 6 -20.02 -49.36 -21.65
C LEU A 6 -19.39 -48.59 -20.48
N ALA A 7 -19.04 -49.29 -19.39
CA ALA A 7 -18.35 -48.70 -18.24
C ALA A 7 -16.97 -48.12 -18.63
N LEU A 8 -16.19 -48.85 -19.45
CA LEU A 8 -14.89 -48.37 -19.92
C LEU A 8 -15.03 -47.11 -20.80
N THR A 9 -16.05 -47.07 -21.66
CA THR A 9 -16.31 -45.92 -22.53
C THR A 9 -16.68 -44.68 -21.72
N VAL A 10 -17.53 -44.85 -20.69
CA VAL A 10 -17.92 -43.76 -19.78
C VAL A 10 -16.71 -43.25 -18.99
N LEU A 11 -15.84 -44.15 -18.51
CA LEU A 11 -14.62 -43.78 -17.80
C LEU A 11 -13.68 -42.94 -18.69
N ILE A 12 -13.45 -43.37 -19.93
CA ILE A 12 -12.62 -42.64 -20.88
C ILE A 12 -13.22 -41.27 -21.17
N ALA A 13 -14.54 -41.19 -21.39
CA ALA A 13 -15.22 -39.92 -21.62
C ALA A 13 -15.06 -38.95 -20.44
N LEU A 14 -15.23 -39.43 -19.19
CA LEU A 14 -15.04 -38.64 -17.97
C LEU A 14 -13.61 -38.09 -17.86
N ILE A 15 -12.60 -38.91 -18.15
CA ILE A 15 -11.19 -38.49 -18.11
C ILE A 15 -10.92 -37.41 -19.17
N VAL A 16 -11.41 -37.63 -20.40
CA VAL A 16 -11.23 -36.68 -21.51
C VAL A 16 -11.94 -35.35 -21.23
N PHE A 17 -13.18 -35.38 -20.73
CA PHE A 17 -13.90 -34.17 -20.34
C PHE A 17 -13.20 -33.43 -19.19
N GLY A 18 -12.73 -34.15 -18.17
CA GLY A 18 -11.97 -33.56 -17.06
C GLY A 18 -10.69 -32.86 -17.55
N ALA A 19 -9.95 -33.50 -18.45
CA ALA A 19 -8.74 -32.93 -19.05
C ALA A 19 -9.04 -31.68 -19.89
N LEU A 20 -10.09 -31.71 -20.72
CA LEU A 20 -10.52 -30.58 -21.54
C LEU A 20 -10.94 -29.37 -20.70
N ILE A 21 -11.74 -29.58 -19.64
CA ILE A 21 -12.17 -28.51 -18.73
C ILE A 21 -10.96 -27.90 -18.01
N SER A 22 -10.04 -28.73 -17.53
CA SER A 22 -8.81 -28.26 -16.85
C SER A 22 -7.94 -27.37 -17.76
N VAL A 23 -7.71 -27.79 -19.00
CA VAL A 23 -6.95 -27.00 -19.99
C VAL A 23 -7.69 -25.71 -20.37
N GLY A 24 -9.01 -25.76 -20.50
CA GLY A 24 -9.84 -24.59 -20.76
C GLY A 24 -9.74 -23.54 -19.65
N ASN A 25 -9.87 -23.95 -18.40
CA ASN A 25 -9.77 -23.07 -17.23
C ASN A 25 -8.40 -22.40 -17.13
N GLU A 26 -7.32 -23.13 -17.40
CA GLU A 26 -5.96 -22.57 -17.37
C GLU A 26 -5.75 -21.52 -18.48
N ARG A 27 -6.30 -21.76 -19.68
CA ARG A 27 -6.26 -20.78 -20.78
C ARG A 27 -7.09 -19.53 -20.47
N GLN A 28 -8.29 -19.70 -19.93
CA GLN A 28 -9.15 -18.58 -19.52
C GLN A 28 -8.51 -17.77 -18.40
N ARG A 29 -7.93 -18.43 -17.40
CA ARG A 29 -7.20 -17.78 -16.31
C ARG A 29 -6.05 -16.92 -16.82
N LYS A 30 -5.24 -17.44 -17.76
CA LYS A 30 -4.15 -16.68 -18.38
C LYS A 30 -4.66 -15.47 -19.18
N ALA A 31 -5.78 -15.59 -19.89
CA ALA A 31 -6.38 -14.48 -20.61
C ALA A 31 -6.93 -13.40 -19.66
N ILE A 32 -7.55 -13.79 -18.56
CA ILE A 32 -8.02 -12.86 -17.51
C ILE A 32 -6.84 -12.16 -16.84
N ASP A 33 -5.79 -12.89 -16.49
CA ASP A 33 -4.58 -12.32 -15.89
C ASP A 33 -3.88 -11.35 -16.84
N SER A 34 -3.83 -11.65 -18.14
CA SER A 34 -3.26 -10.72 -19.14
C SER A 34 -4.10 -9.47 -19.31
N ILE A 35 -5.44 -9.60 -19.35
CA ILE A 35 -6.36 -8.46 -19.42
C ILE A 35 -6.25 -7.59 -18.18
N SER A 36 -6.18 -8.19 -16.99
CA SER A 36 -6.02 -7.47 -15.73
C SER A 36 -4.75 -6.61 -15.71
N ARG A 37 -3.61 -7.21 -16.09
CA ARG A 37 -2.33 -6.48 -16.19
C ARG A 37 -2.37 -5.36 -17.23
N GLN A 38 -2.98 -5.62 -18.39
CA GLN A 38 -3.15 -4.60 -19.43
C GLN A 38 -4.07 -3.46 -18.97
N THR A 39 -5.13 -3.77 -18.23
CA THR A 39 -6.07 -2.77 -17.69
C THR A 39 -5.39 -1.89 -16.63
N GLN A 40 -4.56 -2.48 -15.76
CA GLN A 40 -3.78 -1.72 -14.78
C GLN A 40 -2.77 -0.79 -15.47
N ALA A 41 -2.02 -1.30 -16.45
CA ALA A 41 -1.07 -0.50 -17.21
C ALA A 41 -1.75 0.64 -17.99
N TRP A 42 -2.90 0.35 -18.60
CA TRP A 42 -3.71 1.35 -19.31
C TRP A 42 -4.28 2.40 -18.35
N ALA A 43 -4.77 1.99 -17.18
CA ALA A 43 -5.26 2.94 -16.17
C ALA A 43 -4.15 3.87 -15.66
N ILE A 44 -2.93 3.35 -15.48
CA ILE A 44 -1.77 4.18 -15.11
C ILE A 44 -1.44 5.19 -16.21
N GLU A 45 -1.45 4.77 -17.47
CA GLU A 45 -1.13 5.64 -18.62
C GLU A 45 -2.23 6.68 -18.89
N ASP A 46 -3.50 6.30 -18.77
CA ASP A 46 -4.63 7.24 -18.87
C ASP A 46 -4.55 8.32 -17.78
N LEU A 47 -4.19 7.91 -16.56
CA LEU A 47 -3.92 8.84 -15.47
C LEU A 47 -2.70 9.72 -15.73
N ARG A 48 -1.68 9.21 -16.42
CA ARG A 48 -0.49 10.00 -16.82
C ARG A 48 -0.84 11.05 -17.88
N LEU A 49 -1.63 10.69 -18.89
CA LEU A 49 -2.07 11.61 -19.94
C LEU A 49 -2.98 12.71 -19.38
N LYS A 50 -3.88 12.37 -18.45
CA LYS A 50 -4.70 13.35 -17.72
C LYS A 50 -3.86 14.26 -16.81
N ARG A 51 -2.66 13.83 -16.38
CA ARG A 51 -1.72 14.61 -15.56
C ARG A 51 -0.93 15.65 -16.34
N GLY A 52 -0.53 15.34 -17.58
CA GLY A 52 0.16 16.31 -18.45
C GLY A 52 -0.64 17.60 -18.74
N GLN A 53 -1.95 17.58 -18.53
CA GLN A 53 -2.81 18.77 -18.63
C GLN A 53 -2.97 19.54 -17.30
N VAL A 54 -2.52 18.97 -16.17
CA VAL A 54 -2.79 19.45 -14.80
C VAL A 54 -1.51 19.85 -14.04
N GLU A 55 -0.33 19.51 -14.55
CA GLU A 55 0.99 19.85 -13.95
C GLU A 55 1.25 21.35 -13.76
N ALA A 56 0.43 22.24 -14.34
CA ALA A 56 0.46 23.66 -14.05
C ALA A 56 -0.39 23.97 -12.79
N ASN A 57 0.28 24.16 -11.65
CA ASN A 57 -0.24 24.70 -10.37
C ASN A 57 -0.85 23.69 -9.38
N ILE A 58 -0.04 22.78 -8.83
CA ILE A 58 -0.40 22.06 -7.61
C ILE A 58 0.08 22.91 -6.41
N SER A 59 -0.88 23.53 -5.71
CA SER A 59 -0.66 24.20 -4.43
C SER A 59 -1.43 23.44 -3.35
N ILE A 60 -0.78 23.18 -2.22
CA ILE A 60 -1.40 22.55 -1.05
C ILE A 60 -1.48 23.58 0.07
N ASP A 61 -2.68 24.10 0.31
CA ASP A 61 -2.91 25.17 1.28
C ASP A 61 -2.70 24.69 2.74
N ASN A 62 -3.10 23.44 3.04
CA ASN A 62 -2.89 22.83 4.35
C ASN A 62 -2.42 21.36 4.22
N PRO A 63 -1.11 21.10 4.40
CA PRO A 63 -0.52 19.77 4.28
C PRO A 63 -1.06 18.73 5.25
N ILE A 64 -1.44 19.13 6.48
CA ILE A 64 -1.99 18.21 7.48
C ILE A 64 -3.43 17.83 7.12
N ALA A 65 -4.24 18.80 6.69
CA ALA A 65 -5.60 18.53 6.21
C ALA A 65 -5.60 17.64 4.95
N TRP A 66 -4.62 17.86 4.06
CA TRP A 66 -4.38 16.99 2.92
C TRP A 66 -4.04 15.56 3.36
N LEU A 67 -3.07 15.39 4.28
CA LEU A 67 -2.66 14.08 4.77
C LEU A 67 -3.82 13.36 5.46
N ASN A 68 -4.63 14.11 6.20
CA ASN A 68 -5.82 13.57 6.86
C ASN A 68 -6.84 13.05 5.84
N SER A 69 -7.11 13.82 4.79
CA SER A 69 -8.03 13.43 3.71
C SER A 69 -7.49 12.24 2.91
N ALA A 70 -6.17 12.16 2.71
CA ALA A 70 -5.51 11.05 2.05
C ALA A 70 -5.55 9.77 2.92
N ALA A 71 -5.25 9.90 4.22
CA ALA A 71 -5.28 8.80 5.18
C ALA A 71 -6.70 8.26 5.36
N SER A 72 -7.70 9.14 5.46
CA SER A 72 -9.11 8.73 5.61
C SER A 72 -9.58 7.88 4.43
N ARG A 73 -9.19 8.25 3.20
CA ARG A 73 -9.49 7.47 1.99
C ARG A 73 -8.76 6.13 1.97
N ALA A 74 -7.47 6.12 2.30
CA ALA A 74 -6.67 4.90 2.31
C ALA A 74 -7.09 3.90 3.39
N LEU A 75 -7.52 4.39 4.56
CA LEU A 75 -8.00 3.58 5.68
C LEU A 75 -9.47 3.19 5.55
N GLY A 76 -10.24 3.85 4.68
CA GLY A 76 -11.68 3.62 4.53
C GLY A 76 -12.52 4.10 5.72
N ARG A 77 -11.97 4.95 6.59
CA ARG A 77 -12.62 5.54 7.76
C ARG A 77 -12.18 7.00 7.93
N GLU A 78 -12.99 7.83 8.57
CA GLU A 78 -12.56 9.18 8.93
C GLU A 78 -11.39 9.10 9.92
N ALA A 79 -10.31 9.84 9.62
CA ALA A 79 -9.22 10.09 10.53
C ALA A 79 -9.29 11.57 10.98
N GLN A 80 -8.83 11.85 12.20
CA GLN A 80 -8.61 13.22 12.65
C GLN A 80 -7.22 13.32 13.25
N LEU A 81 -6.27 13.70 12.39
CA LEU A 81 -4.86 13.83 12.77
C LEU A 81 -4.67 15.02 13.72
N SER A 82 -3.99 14.77 14.83
CA SER A 82 -3.59 15.79 15.81
C SER A 82 -2.35 16.60 15.36
N THR A 83 -1.65 17.26 16.28
CA THR A 83 -0.38 17.93 15.98
C THR A 83 0.70 16.91 15.58
N PRO A 84 1.48 17.17 14.51
CA PRO A 84 2.53 16.26 14.07
C PRO A 84 3.66 16.18 15.09
N GLU A 85 4.07 14.96 15.45
CA GLU A 85 5.33 14.69 16.12
C GLU A 85 6.31 14.12 15.09
N ILE A 86 7.41 14.84 14.85
CA ILE A 86 8.39 14.48 13.84
C ILE A 86 9.53 13.71 14.50
N ALA A 87 9.74 12.48 14.06
CA ALA A 87 10.90 11.69 14.40
C ALA A 87 11.97 11.91 13.32
N GLU A 88 13.13 12.47 13.70
CA GLU A 88 14.21 12.78 12.76
C GLU A 88 14.92 11.52 12.23
N ASN A 89 14.90 10.41 12.98
CA ASN A 89 15.73 9.28 12.63
C ASN A 89 15.13 7.88 12.91
N PRO A 90 14.47 7.24 11.93
CA PRO A 90 14.29 7.69 10.55
C PRO A 90 13.13 8.68 10.45
N LEU A 91 13.19 9.52 9.41
CA LEU A 91 12.19 10.53 9.13
C LEU A 91 10.79 9.91 9.05
N ALA A 92 10.02 10.12 10.12
CA ALA A 92 8.66 9.64 10.27
C ALA A 92 7.84 10.70 10.99
N VAL A 93 6.56 10.79 10.67
CA VAL A 93 5.65 11.72 11.33
C VAL A 93 4.57 10.91 12.02
N SER A 94 4.47 11.03 13.33
CA SER A 94 3.40 10.43 14.11
C SER A 94 2.31 11.44 14.42
N PHE A 95 1.07 10.95 14.35
CA PHE A 95 -0.14 11.67 14.72
C PHE A 95 -0.94 10.78 15.65
N VAL A 96 -1.64 11.39 16.59
CA VAL A 96 -2.69 10.69 17.35
C VAL A 96 -4.00 10.93 16.63
N ASP A 97 -4.72 9.86 16.32
CA ASP A 97 -6.05 9.94 15.74
C ASP A 97 -7.06 10.21 16.85
N HIS A 98 -7.71 11.38 16.81
CA HIS A 98 -8.67 11.77 17.84
C HIS A 98 -9.94 10.89 17.87
N TYR A 99 -10.27 10.21 16.77
CA TYR A 99 -11.44 9.33 16.72
C TYR A 99 -11.20 7.97 17.38
N THR A 100 -10.07 7.33 17.08
CA THR A 100 -9.78 5.98 17.58
C THR A 100 -8.87 5.98 18.80
N GLY A 101 -8.18 7.08 19.08
CA GLY A 101 -7.13 7.16 20.11
C GLY A 101 -5.84 6.45 19.70
N GLU A 102 -5.78 5.88 18.50
CA GLU A 102 -4.61 5.15 17.98
C GLU A 102 -3.54 6.13 17.49
N THR A 103 -2.28 5.70 17.53
CA THR A 103 -1.18 6.49 16.96
C THR A 103 -0.91 6.05 15.52
N LEU A 104 -1.10 6.97 14.57
CA LEU A 104 -0.82 6.78 13.16
C LEU A 104 0.59 7.30 12.85
N VAL A 105 1.48 6.43 12.41
CA VAL A 105 2.85 6.80 12.00
C VAL A 105 2.97 6.73 10.50
N PHE A 106 3.39 7.83 9.89
CA PHE A 106 3.63 7.95 8.46
C PHE A 106 5.13 7.89 8.19
N SER A 107 5.56 7.04 7.27
CA SER A 107 6.96 6.95 6.86
C SER A 107 7.11 6.63 5.38
N LEU A 108 8.18 7.17 4.77
CA LEU A 108 8.59 6.83 3.41
C LEU A 108 9.26 5.44 3.31
N LEU A 109 9.56 4.83 4.45
CA LEU A 109 10.25 3.55 4.50
C LEU A 109 9.25 2.40 4.51
N SER A 110 9.54 1.36 3.71
CA SER A 110 8.74 0.15 3.72
C SER A 110 8.91 -0.64 5.04
N PRO A 111 7.95 -1.50 5.40
CA PRO A 111 8.05 -2.33 6.59
C PRO A 111 9.30 -3.23 6.61
N LYS A 112 9.78 -3.63 5.43
CA LYS A 112 11.01 -4.43 5.29
C LYS A 112 12.26 -3.60 5.61
N ALA A 113 12.35 -2.39 5.06
CA ALA A 113 13.47 -1.47 5.31
C ALA A 113 13.54 -1.08 6.79
N LEU A 114 12.38 -0.80 7.38
CA LEU A 114 12.23 -0.48 8.80
C LEU A 114 12.66 -1.61 9.73
N ARG A 115 12.32 -2.86 9.38
CA ARG A 115 12.81 -4.04 10.14
C ARG A 115 14.33 -4.18 10.09
N VAL A 116 14.96 -3.91 8.95
CA VAL A 116 16.43 -3.96 8.82
C VAL A 116 17.07 -2.89 9.70
N LEU A 117 16.61 -1.64 9.58
CA LEU A 117 17.09 -0.52 10.41
C LEU A 117 16.91 -0.79 11.91
N SER A 118 15.78 -1.37 12.30
CA SER A 118 15.53 -1.72 13.71
C SER A 118 16.50 -2.78 14.25
N LYS A 119 16.93 -3.73 13.40
CA LYS A 119 17.88 -4.79 13.79
C LYS A 119 19.29 -4.24 13.92
N GLU A 120 19.72 -3.43 12.97
CA GLU A 120 21.03 -2.76 13.00
C GLU A 120 21.14 -1.84 14.21
N ARG A 121 20.11 -1.01 14.45
CA ARG A 121 20.11 -0.14 15.62
C ARG A 121 20.00 -0.88 16.94
N ARG A 122 19.41 -2.08 17.01
CA ARG A 122 19.33 -2.82 18.28
C ARG A 122 20.71 -3.11 18.86
N SER A 123 21.78 -3.22 18.05
CA SER A 123 23.14 -3.36 18.59
C SER A 123 23.69 -2.07 19.20
N GLU A 124 23.21 -0.89 18.76
CA GLU A 124 23.64 0.43 19.26
C GLU A 124 22.72 1.01 20.34
N LEU A 125 21.40 0.79 20.23
CA LEU A 125 20.33 1.31 21.10
C LEU A 125 20.17 0.53 22.41
N SER A 126 20.81 -0.65 22.54
CA SER A 126 21.01 -1.29 23.86
C SER A 126 21.80 -0.39 24.83
N ARG A 127 22.43 0.66 24.32
CA ARG A 127 23.34 1.55 25.04
C ARG A 127 22.77 2.94 25.34
N ARG A 128 21.60 3.33 24.82
CA ARG A 128 20.98 4.63 25.11
C ARG A 128 19.46 4.55 25.25
N THR A 129 19.01 4.87 26.46
CA THR A 129 17.62 5.07 26.88
C THR A 129 17.03 6.29 26.17
N ASN A 130 16.40 6.08 25.02
CA ASN A 130 15.35 6.93 24.48
C ASN A 130 14.55 6.06 23.51
N GLN A 131 13.42 5.54 23.99
CA GLN A 131 12.57 4.66 23.21
C GLN A 131 11.84 5.49 22.13
N HIS A 132 12.40 5.46 20.93
CA HIS A 132 11.86 6.05 19.71
C HIS A 132 10.49 5.43 19.35
N PRO A 133 9.55 6.20 18.75
CA PRO A 133 8.18 5.75 18.43
C PRO A 133 8.07 4.53 17.50
N MET A 134 9.18 4.05 16.95
CA MET A 134 9.21 2.90 16.04
C MET A 134 9.86 1.64 16.65
N ILE A 135 10.32 1.73 17.89
CA ILE A 135 10.96 0.62 18.62
C ILE A 135 9.94 -0.43 19.15
N PRO A 136 8.65 -0.11 19.40
CA PRO A 136 7.67 -1.13 19.79
C PRO A 136 7.13 -1.94 18.60
N TRP A 137 7.82 -2.02 17.45
CA TRP A 137 7.42 -2.83 16.30
C TRP A 137 7.51 -4.35 16.54
N ARG A 138 6.73 -4.83 17.51
CA ARG A 138 6.42 -6.24 17.70
C ARG A 138 5.17 -6.59 16.90
N LYS A 139 5.11 -7.87 16.53
CA LYS A 139 4.08 -8.53 15.73
C LYS A 139 2.67 -7.99 16.01
N GLY A 140 1.90 -7.67 14.95
CA GLY A 140 0.48 -7.30 15.06
C GLY A 140 0.11 -5.92 14.53
N LEU A 141 1.04 -5.13 13.98
CA LEU A 141 0.69 -3.82 13.42
C LEU A 141 -0.05 -3.93 12.09
N THR A 142 -1.12 -3.16 12.00
CA THR A 142 -1.80 -2.91 10.74
C THR A 142 -1.00 -1.88 9.96
N MET A 143 -0.62 -2.24 8.74
CA MET A 143 0.21 -1.42 7.86
C MET A 143 -0.52 -1.27 6.53
N PHE A 144 -0.65 -0.02 6.10
CA PHE A 144 -1.32 0.34 4.86
C PHE A 144 -0.36 1.11 3.98
N GLU A 145 -0.33 0.75 2.70
CA GLU A 145 0.40 1.50 1.69
C GLU A 145 -0.54 2.51 1.05
N MET A 146 -0.20 3.79 1.13
CA MET A 146 -0.89 4.88 0.46
C MET A 146 -0.25 5.12 -0.89
N THR A 147 -1.06 5.03 -1.94
CA THR A 147 -0.68 5.24 -3.33
C THR A 147 -1.75 6.08 -4.03
N MET A 148 -1.48 6.45 -5.29
CA MET A 148 -2.47 7.11 -6.15
C MET A 148 -3.81 6.36 -6.28
N LEU A 149 -3.83 5.04 -6.04
CA LEU A 149 -5.02 4.20 -6.19
C LEU A 149 -6.00 4.32 -5.01
N ASN A 150 -5.51 4.55 -3.80
CA ASN A 150 -6.34 4.57 -2.58
C ASN A 150 -6.30 5.89 -1.81
N ALA A 151 -5.22 6.67 -1.92
CA ALA A 151 -5.04 7.93 -1.21
C ALA A 151 -5.38 9.17 -2.06
N GLY A 152 -5.63 8.98 -3.36
CA GLY A 152 -6.12 10.02 -4.27
C GLY A 152 -5.37 10.10 -5.59
N ILE A 153 -6.06 10.53 -6.65
CA ILE A 153 -5.56 10.51 -8.04
C ILE A 153 -4.30 11.35 -8.29
N ARG A 154 -3.99 12.31 -7.39
CA ARG A 154 -2.81 13.20 -7.44
C ARG A 154 -1.83 12.94 -6.29
N PHE A 155 -2.02 11.86 -5.53
CA PHE A 155 -1.30 11.62 -4.29
C PHE A 155 0.22 11.63 -4.48
N ASP A 156 0.72 11.06 -5.56
CA ASP A 156 2.15 10.99 -5.87
C ASP A 156 2.77 12.34 -6.22
N LEU A 157 1.99 13.26 -6.82
CA LEU A 157 2.42 14.63 -7.11
C LEU A 157 2.32 15.55 -5.88
N GLU A 158 1.30 15.32 -5.06
CA GLU A 158 1.03 16.11 -3.85
C GLU A 158 1.94 15.69 -2.68
N LEU A 159 2.32 14.41 -2.61
CA LEU A 159 3.12 13.85 -1.52
C LEU A 159 4.47 14.56 -1.35
N PRO A 160 5.30 14.78 -2.38
CA PRO A 160 6.54 15.54 -2.25
C PRO A 160 6.34 16.93 -1.63
N ILE A 161 5.30 17.65 -2.07
CA ILE A 161 5.00 19.02 -1.64
C ILE A 161 4.52 19.02 -0.20
N ALA A 162 3.56 18.16 0.13
CA ALA A 162 3.01 18.05 1.48
C ALA A 162 4.06 17.53 2.47
N TRP A 163 4.85 16.54 2.08
CA TRP A 163 5.89 15.96 2.92
C TRP A 163 6.99 16.97 3.23
N GLN A 164 7.43 17.74 2.23
CA GLN A 164 8.39 18.83 2.44
C GLN A 164 7.81 19.91 3.34
N ALA A 165 6.54 20.25 3.21
CA ALA A 165 5.91 21.24 4.07
C ALA A 165 5.78 20.77 5.54
N ILE A 166 5.56 19.46 5.77
CA ILE A 166 5.44 18.88 7.12
C ILE A 166 6.81 18.64 7.77
N THR A 167 7.73 18.01 7.03
CA THR A 167 9.01 17.51 7.57
C THR A 167 10.21 18.38 7.25
N LYS A 168 10.07 19.35 6.35
CA LYS A 168 11.16 20.16 5.75
C LYS A 168 12.13 19.37 4.86
N GLU A 169 11.88 18.09 4.64
CA GLU A 169 12.70 17.21 3.83
C GLU A 169 12.05 16.91 2.48
N GLN A 170 12.85 16.88 1.42
CA GLN A 170 12.35 16.55 0.09
C GLN A 170 12.24 15.04 -0.09
N THR A 171 11.19 14.62 -0.79
CA THR A 171 11.00 13.22 -1.18
C THR A 171 10.61 13.15 -2.64
N ASN A 172 11.11 12.13 -3.34
CA ASN A 172 10.70 11.79 -4.70
C ASN A 172 9.98 10.43 -4.72
N ARG A 173 9.33 10.08 -3.61
CA ARG A 173 8.54 8.87 -3.47
C ARG A 173 7.12 9.14 -3.91
N ASP A 174 6.54 8.10 -4.48
CA ASP A 174 5.21 7.98 -5.05
C ASP A 174 4.25 7.18 -4.14
N HIS A 175 4.74 6.74 -2.99
CA HIS A 175 3.99 6.01 -1.97
C HIS A 175 4.41 6.42 -0.55
N LEU A 176 3.47 6.29 0.39
CA LEU A 176 3.68 6.56 1.81
C LEU A 176 3.12 5.39 2.63
N TRP A 177 3.81 4.99 3.69
CA TRP A 177 3.35 3.91 4.57
C TRP A 177 2.70 4.49 5.82
N VAL A 178 1.54 3.95 6.18
CA VAL A 178 0.85 4.21 7.46
C VAL A 178 0.99 3.00 8.35
N TYR A 179 1.42 3.21 9.58
CA TYR A 179 1.49 2.22 10.63
C TYR A 179 0.53 2.61 11.75
N ILE A 180 -0.39 1.71 12.09
CA ILE A 180 -1.32 1.91 13.19
C ILE A 180 -0.75 1.25 14.44
N LEU A 181 -0.46 2.07 15.44
CA LEU A 181 -0.03 1.65 16.77
C LEU A 181 -1.24 1.72 17.73
N PRO A 182 -1.51 0.65 18.50
CA PRO A 182 -2.51 0.66 19.56
C PRO A 182 -2.07 1.50 20.77
#